data_AF-A0A842TTD9-F1
#
_entry.id   AF-A0A842TTD9-F1
#
_cell.length_a   1.000
_cell.length_b   1.000
_cell.length_c   1.000
_cell.angle_alpha   90.00
_cell.angle_beta   90.00
_cell.angle_gamma   90.00
#
_symmetry.space_group_name_H-M   'P 1'
#
loop_
_entity.id
_entity.type
_entity.pdbx_description
1 polymer ?
#
loop_
_entity_poly.entity_id
_entity_poly.type
_entity_poly.pdbx_seq_one_letter_code
_entity_poly.pdbx_strand_id
1 'polypeptide(L)'
;MPLAVTHVLLTIIAVDIYRDHFAKHKRYFTLHTLFIAGLAGLLPDIDIVFRIIADFFSFDVPILLQHGGITHTLIFGLIFLIPGFMLLKKEQKRAATYFFVIAFGITFHIFLDFFLGGGAYEGIMWFWPLSTSTYKLHILAALGLPNIPEAIDALILLGWLWHEEVKHKIKDFI
;
A
#
# COMPACT_ATOMS: atom_id res chain seq x y z
N MET A 1 4.21 14.41 -1.63
CA MET A 1 3.98 13.15 -0.91
C MET A 1 2.49 12.92 -0.89
N PRO A 2 1.98 11.87 -1.54
CA PRO A 2 0.69 11.33 -1.14
C PRO A 2 0.75 11.07 0.37
N LEU A 3 -0.35 11.32 1.06
CA LEU A 3 -0.39 11.11 2.50
C LEU A 3 -0.41 9.59 2.75
N ALA A 4 0.03 9.16 3.93
CA ALA A 4 -0.15 7.77 4.37
C ALA A 4 -1.63 7.32 4.22
N VAL A 5 -2.55 8.27 4.39
CA VAL A 5 -3.99 8.10 4.17
C VAL A 5 -4.30 7.74 2.71
N THR A 6 -3.69 8.40 1.73
CA THR A 6 -3.82 8.08 0.30
C THR A 6 -3.49 6.62 0.03
N HIS A 7 -2.37 6.13 0.56
CA HIS A 7 -1.91 4.75 0.37
C HIS A 7 -2.90 3.75 0.97
N VAL A 8 -3.40 4.00 2.18
CA VAL A 8 -4.42 3.18 2.83
C VAL A 8 -5.69 3.14 2.00
N LEU A 9 -6.25 4.31 1.69
CA LEU A 9 -7.54 4.44 1.02
C LEU A 9 -7.51 3.78 -0.35
N LEU A 10 -6.54 4.14 -1.19
CA LEU A 10 -6.47 3.59 -2.54
C LEU A 10 -6.22 2.08 -2.53
N THR A 11 -5.45 1.55 -1.55
CA THR A 11 -5.26 0.10 -1.43
C THR A 11 -6.55 -0.61 -1.03
N ILE A 12 -7.28 -0.09 -0.05
CA ILE A 12 -8.59 -0.64 0.36
C ILE A 12 -9.54 -0.63 -0.84
N ILE A 13 -9.67 0.51 -1.50
CA ILE A 13 -10.57 0.71 -2.65
C ILE A 13 -10.22 -0.24 -3.79
N ALA A 14 -8.94 -0.39 -4.12
CA ALA A 14 -8.51 -1.30 -5.18
C ALA A 14 -8.86 -2.77 -4.87
N VAL A 15 -8.65 -3.22 -3.64
CA VAL A 15 -9.00 -4.59 -3.22
C VAL A 15 -10.52 -4.78 -3.13
N ASP A 16 -11.24 -3.75 -2.72
CA ASP A 16 -12.70 -3.72 -2.62
C ASP A 16 -13.38 -3.83 -4.00
N ILE A 17 -12.96 -2.99 -4.95
CA ILE A 17 -13.40 -3.08 -6.35
C ILE A 17 -13.05 -4.45 -6.94
N TYR A 18 -11.84 -4.96 -6.68
CA TYR A 18 -11.46 -6.31 -7.11
C TYR A 18 -12.38 -7.38 -6.54
N ARG A 19 -12.66 -7.34 -5.24
CA ARG A 19 -13.58 -8.25 -4.55
C ARG A 19 -14.97 -8.23 -5.20
N ASP A 20 -15.49 -7.05 -5.49
CA ASP A 20 -16.90 -6.92 -5.87
C ASP A 20 -17.16 -7.23 -7.34
N HIS A 21 -16.22 -6.89 -8.21
CA HIS A 21 -16.38 -6.98 -9.66
C HIS A 21 -15.60 -8.12 -10.31
N PHE A 22 -14.47 -8.56 -9.74
CA PHE A 22 -13.55 -9.48 -10.41
C PHE A 22 -13.35 -10.80 -9.65
N ALA A 23 -13.46 -10.80 -8.32
CA ALA A 23 -13.20 -11.99 -7.52
C ALA A 23 -14.30 -13.05 -7.68
N LYS A 24 -13.95 -14.18 -8.31
CA LYS A 24 -14.85 -15.35 -8.43
C LYS A 24 -15.16 -16.01 -7.09
N HIS A 25 -14.26 -15.89 -6.12
CA HIS A 25 -14.36 -16.56 -4.81
C HIS A 25 -14.44 -15.55 -3.66
N LYS A 26 -15.54 -14.78 -3.61
CA LYS A 26 -15.76 -13.72 -2.61
C LYS A 26 -15.61 -14.17 -1.16
N ARG A 27 -15.85 -15.46 -0.85
CA ARG A 27 -15.68 -16.05 0.50
C ARG A 27 -14.27 -15.89 1.10
N TYR A 28 -13.24 -15.66 0.29
CA TYR A 28 -11.88 -15.43 0.78
C TYR A 28 -11.54 -13.93 0.92
N PHE A 29 -12.33 -13.06 0.30
CA PHE A 29 -12.21 -11.61 0.33
C PHE A 29 -13.25 -11.04 1.28
N THR A 30 -12.99 -11.19 2.58
CA THR A 30 -13.87 -10.70 3.66
C THR A 30 -13.52 -9.26 4.03
N LEU A 31 -14.28 -8.63 4.92
CA LEU A 31 -13.91 -7.32 5.51
C LEU A 31 -12.53 -7.35 6.17
N HIS A 32 -12.14 -8.47 6.78
CA HIS A 32 -10.78 -8.63 7.33
C HIS A 32 -9.71 -8.53 6.25
N THR A 33 -10.01 -9.02 5.04
CA THR A 33 -9.11 -8.93 3.89
C THR A 33 -8.93 -7.47 3.46
N LEU A 34 -9.99 -6.66 3.49
CA LEU A 34 -9.90 -5.22 3.23
C LEU A 34 -9.10 -4.48 4.30
N PHE A 35 -9.35 -4.81 5.58
CA PHE A 35 -8.57 -4.25 6.68
C PHE A 35 -7.06 -4.56 6.52
N ILE A 36 -6.73 -5.80 6.18
CA ILE A 36 -5.34 -6.21 5.89
C ILE A 36 -4.80 -5.46 4.68
N ALA A 37 -5.60 -5.20 3.64
CA ALA A 37 -5.18 -4.40 2.48
C ALA A 37 -4.76 -2.98 2.90
N GLY A 38 -5.57 -2.32 3.73
CA GLY A 38 -5.23 -1.00 4.27
C GLY A 38 -3.94 -1.01 5.08
N LEU A 39 -3.75 -1.98 5.98
CA LEU A 39 -2.51 -2.14 6.73
C LEU A 39 -1.31 -2.43 5.83
N ALA A 40 -1.49 -3.26 4.80
CA ALA A 40 -0.43 -3.59 3.86
C ALA A 40 0.02 -2.38 3.04
N GLY A 41 -0.91 -1.48 2.70
CA GLY A 41 -0.61 -0.20 2.05
C GLY A 41 0.19 0.76 2.92
N LEU A 42 0.31 0.54 4.24
CA LEU A 42 1.20 1.30 5.14
C LEU A 42 2.51 0.58 5.45
N LEU A 43 2.63 -0.69 5.07
CA LEU A 43 3.74 -1.50 5.52
C LEU A 43 5.12 -0.99 5.03
N PRO A 44 5.26 -0.41 3.83
CA PRO A 44 6.53 0.21 3.42
C PRO A 44 6.97 1.35 4.36
N ASP A 45 6.04 2.17 4.83
CA ASP A 45 6.29 3.30 5.74
C ASP A 45 6.68 2.89 7.17
N ILE A 46 6.73 1.59 7.48
CA ILE A 46 7.14 1.11 8.81
C ILE A 46 8.58 1.53 9.17
N ASP A 47 9.40 1.83 8.16
CA ASP A 47 10.74 2.38 8.33
C ASP A 47 10.77 3.74 9.05
N ILE A 48 9.71 4.55 8.93
CA ILE A 48 9.54 5.79 9.69
C ILE A 48 9.44 5.47 11.19
N VAL A 49 8.68 4.44 11.57
CA VAL A 49 8.55 4.01 12.97
C VAL A 49 9.89 3.49 13.48
N PHE A 50 10.60 2.70 12.68
CA PHE A 50 11.94 2.22 13.05
C PHE A 50 12.93 3.37 13.24
N ARG A 51 12.87 4.39 12.40
CA ARG A 51 13.69 5.59 12.55
C ARG A 51 13.38 6.34 13.84
N ILE A 52 12.11 6.55 14.17
CA ILE A 52 11.70 7.19 15.44
C ILE A 52 12.25 6.43 16.64
N ILE A 53 12.18 5.08 16.61
CA ILE A 53 12.71 4.24 17.68
C ILE A 53 14.25 4.33 17.75
N ALA A 54 14.93 4.30 16.61
CA ALA A 54 16.39 4.41 16.57
C ALA A 54 16.87 5.77 17.10
N ASP A 55 16.22 6.86 16.69
CA ASP A 55 16.50 8.22 17.15
C ASP A 55 16.32 8.32 18.67
N PHE A 56 15.28 7.68 19.23
CA PHE A 56 15.03 7.63 20.68
C PHE A 56 16.19 6.99 21.46
N PHE A 57 16.87 6.00 20.88
CA PHE A 57 18.04 5.33 21.48
C PHE A 57 19.39 5.89 20.99
N SER A 58 19.38 6.95 20.16
CA SER A 58 20.59 7.52 19.54
C SER A 58 21.39 6.51 18.69
N PHE A 59 20.70 5.63 17.97
CA PHE A 59 21.31 4.71 17.02
C PHE A 59 21.26 5.29 15.60
N ASP A 60 22.37 5.18 14.87
CA ASP A 60 22.42 5.51 13.45
C ASP A 60 21.75 4.41 12.61
N VAL A 61 20.74 4.79 11.83
CA VAL A 61 20.05 3.88 10.90
C VAL A 61 20.83 3.82 9.57
N PRO A 62 21.26 2.63 9.11
CA PRO A 62 21.89 2.46 7.81
C PRO A 62 21.04 3.05 6.68
N ILE A 63 21.68 3.66 5.67
CA ILE A 63 20.96 4.32 4.57
C ILE A 63 19.95 3.41 3.84
N LEU A 64 20.22 2.11 3.78
CA LEU A 64 19.31 1.12 3.18
C LEU A 64 18.03 0.87 4.01
N LEU A 65 18.06 1.21 5.29
CA LEU A 65 16.92 1.09 6.22
C LEU A 65 16.25 2.46 6.48
N GLN A 66 16.75 3.52 5.85
CA GLN A 66 16.07 4.81 5.86
C GLN A 66 14.84 4.76 4.95
N HIS A 67 13.94 5.72 5.16
CA HIS A 67 12.72 5.85 4.39
C HIS A 67 13.00 5.96 2.88
N GLY A 68 12.29 5.18 2.06
CA GLY A 68 12.58 4.99 0.64
C GLY A 68 13.63 3.92 0.32
N GLY A 69 14.13 3.21 1.33
CA GLY A 69 15.13 2.15 1.22
C GLY A 69 14.55 0.78 0.83
N ILE A 70 14.99 -0.28 1.53
CA ILE A 70 14.64 -1.68 1.21
C ILE A 70 13.13 -1.94 1.28
N THR A 71 12.43 -1.30 2.22
CA THR A 71 10.96 -1.36 2.39
C THR A 71 10.19 -0.87 1.16
N HIS A 72 10.79 0.02 0.36
CA HIS A 72 10.21 0.61 -0.84
C HIS A 72 10.72 -0.09 -2.12
N THR A 73 11.12 -1.36 -2.01
CA THR A 73 11.53 -2.18 -3.16
C THR A 73 10.46 -3.19 -3.53
N LEU A 74 10.38 -3.54 -4.81
CA LEU A 74 9.45 -4.56 -5.29
C LEU A 74 9.66 -5.90 -4.56
N ILE A 75 10.91 -6.23 -4.23
CA ILE A 75 11.26 -7.46 -3.50
C ILE A 75 10.60 -7.53 -2.13
N PHE A 76 10.49 -6.40 -1.42
CA PHE A 76 9.82 -6.35 -0.12
C PHE A 76 8.35 -6.78 -0.20
N GLY A 77 7.64 -6.42 -1.28
CA GLY A 77 6.29 -6.93 -1.53
C GLY A 77 6.29 -8.40 -1.98
N LEU A 78 7.17 -8.75 -2.91
CA LEU A 78 7.19 -10.08 -3.52
C LEU A 78 7.56 -11.20 -2.53
N ILE A 79 8.32 -10.91 -1.46
CA ILE A 79 8.67 -11.93 -0.45
C ILE A 79 7.42 -12.54 0.21
N PHE A 80 6.33 -11.77 0.32
CA PHE A 80 5.06 -12.25 0.89
C PHE A 80 4.32 -13.23 -0.04
N LEU A 81 4.68 -13.30 -1.33
CA LEU A 81 4.13 -14.32 -2.22
C LEU A 81 4.61 -15.72 -1.84
N ILE A 82 5.81 -15.87 -1.25
CA ILE A 82 6.37 -17.16 -0.85
C ILE A 82 5.43 -17.89 0.15
N PRO A 83 5.12 -17.33 1.34
CA PRO A 83 4.17 -17.95 2.25
C PRO A 83 2.76 -18.05 1.64
N GLY A 84 2.35 -17.08 0.79
CA GLY A 84 1.07 -17.14 0.06
C GLY A 84 0.93 -18.40 -0.79
N PHE A 85 1.91 -18.69 -1.65
CA PHE A 85 1.93 -19.89 -2.48
C PHE A 85 2.08 -21.18 -1.66
N MET A 86 2.88 -21.17 -0.59
CA MET A 86 3.01 -22.33 0.32
C MET A 86 1.68 -22.68 0.99
N LEU A 87 0.92 -21.69 1.45
CA LEU A 87 -0.39 -21.88 2.07
C LEU A 87 -1.45 -22.28 1.05
N LEU A 88 -1.37 -21.74 -0.17
CA LEU A 88 -2.25 -22.14 -1.27
C LEU A 88 -2.07 -23.63 -1.61
N LYS A 89 -0.82 -24.11 -1.69
CA LYS A 89 -0.50 -25.54 -1.92
C LYS A 89 -1.02 -26.45 -0.81
N LYS A 90 -1.16 -25.93 0.42
CA LYS A 90 -1.76 -26.63 1.57
C LYS A 90 -3.28 -26.49 1.63
N GLU A 91 -3.93 -25.99 0.57
CA GLU A 91 -5.37 -25.70 0.50
C GLU A 91 -5.87 -24.68 1.55
N GLN A 92 -4.97 -23.94 2.20
CA GLN A 92 -5.30 -22.89 3.17
C GLN A 92 -5.60 -21.56 2.45
N LYS A 93 -6.59 -21.59 1.54
CA LYS A 93 -6.90 -20.51 0.60
C LYS A 93 -7.15 -19.16 1.26
N ARG A 94 -7.85 -19.13 2.41
CA ARG A 94 -8.12 -17.87 3.13
C ARG A 94 -6.85 -17.23 3.67
N ALA A 95 -5.96 -18.01 4.28
CA ALA A 95 -4.69 -17.49 4.80
C ALA A 95 -3.77 -17.07 3.65
N ALA A 96 -3.72 -17.84 2.57
CA ALA A 96 -2.99 -17.48 1.36
C ALA A 96 -3.46 -16.13 0.78
N THR A 97 -4.77 -15.86 0.76
CA THR A 97 -5.33 -14.58 0.31
C THR A 97 -4.79 -13.40 1.11
N TYR A 98 -4.60 -13.52 2.42
CA TYR A 98 -4.02 -12.43 3.22
C TYR A 98 -2.60 -12.10 2.77
N PHE A 99 -1.76 -13.10 2.51
CA PHE A 99 -0.41 -12.88 2.01
C PHE A 99 -0.37 -12.29 0.60
N PHE A 100 -1.28 -12.70 -0.28
CA PHE A 100 -1.38 -12.08 -1.61
C PHE A 100 -1.86 -10.63 -1.55
N VAL A 101 -2.78 -10.32 -0.63
CA VAL A 101 -3.26 -8.96 -0.41
C VAL A 101 -2.18 -8.09 0.24
N ILE A 102 -1.37 -8.66 1.14
CA ILE A 102 -0.20 -7.96 1.69
C ILE A 102 0.81 -7.63 0.60
N ALA A 103 1.16 -8.62 -0.23
CA ALA A 103 2.05 -8.40 -1.36
C ALA A 103 1.49 -7.32 -2.31
N PHE A 104 0.20 -7.37 -2.63
CA PHE A 104 -0.46 -6.36 -3.44
C PHE A 104 -0.44 -4.97 -2.79
N GLY A 105 -0.77 -4.85 -1.51
CA GLY A 105 -0.80 -3.56 -0.83
C GLY A 105 0.57 -2.88 -0.79
N ILE A 106 1.63 -3.65 -0.53
CA ILE A 106 3.01 -3.16 -0.58
C ILE A 106 3.39 -2.69 -1.99
N THR A 107 3.14 -3.53 -3.00
CA THR A 107 3.51 -3.16 -4.39
C THR A 107 2.68 -2.00 -4.91
N PHE A 108 1.42 -1.89 -4.48
CA PHE A 108 0.55 -0.80 -4.84
C PHE A 108 0.94 0.50 -4.14
N HIS A 109 1.37 0.45 -2.88
CA HIS A 109 2.01 1.59 -2.20
C HIS A 109 3.22 2.10 -3.02
N ILE A 110 4.16 1.21 -3.35
CA ILE A 110 5.35 1.55 -4.13
C ILE A 110 4.98 2.13 -5.51
N PHE A 111 3.94 1.57 -6.13
CA PHE A 111 3.39 2.10 -7.37
C PHE A 111 2.86 3.53 -7.19
N LEU A 112 2.10 3.81 -6.13
CA LEU A 112 1.57 5.14 -5.84
C LEU A 112 2.70 6.15 -5.58
N ASP A 113 3.73 5.79 -4.83
CA ASP A 113 4.90 6.65 -4.62
C ASP A 113 5.62 7.01 -5.92
N PHE A 114 5.76 6.03 -6.82
CA PHE A 114 6.35 6.26 -8.13
C PHE A 114 5.53 7.27 -8.96
N PHE A 115 4.20 7.15 -8.96
CA PHE A 115 3.31 8.00 -9.76
C PHE A 115 3.01 9.35 -9.11
N LEU A 116 2.42 9.33 -7.91
CA LEU A 116 1.91 10.49 -7.20
C LEU A 116 3.03 11.28 -6.53
N GLY A 117 4.09 10.59 -6.14
CA GLY A 117 5.32 11.21 -5.71
C GLY A 117 5.54 11.14 -4.20
N GLY A 118 6.36 10.18 -3.79
CA GLY A 118 7.09 10.24 -2.53
C GLY A 118 7.96 11.50 -2.45
N GLY A 119 8.38 11.88 -1.25
CA GLY A 119 8.96 13.16 -0.90
C GLY A 119 10.28 13.49 -1.60
N ALA A 120 10.94 14.53 -1.09
CA ALA A 120 12.21 15.00 -1.65
C ALA A 120 13.27 13.88 -1.77
N TYR A 121 13.15 12.81 -0.96
CA TYR A 121 14.10 11.71 -0.86
C TYR A 121 13.62 10.37 -1.47
N GLU A 122 12.36 10.25 -1.88
CA GLU A 122 11.75 8.96 -2.29
C GLU A 122 11.64 8.85 -3.81
N GLY A 123 12.71 8.39 -4.45
CA GLY A 123 12.54 7.68 -5.72
C GLY A 123 12.54 6.18 -5.46
N ILE A 124 11.79 5.42 -6.26
CA ILE A 124 11.64 3.98 -6.08
C ILE A 124 12.76 3.24 -6.81
N MET A 125 13.42 2.30 -6.13
CA MET A 125 14.42 1.41 -6.73
C MET A 125 13.77 0.17 -7.35
N TRP A 126 13.10 0.34 -8.49
CA TRP A 126 12.38 -0.76 -9.18
C TRP A 126 13.22 -2.00 -9.46
N PHE A 127 14.51 -1.83 -9.71
CA PHE A 127 15.43 -2.89 -10.13
C PHE A 127 16.39 -3.36 -9.03
N TRP A 128 16.16 -2.98 -7.77
CA TRP A 128 16.98 -3.49 -6.67
C TRP A 128 16.83 -5.02 -6.55
N PRO A 129 17.92 -5.80 -6.35
CA PRO A 129 19.28 -5.39 -6.02
C PRO A 129 20.21 -5.22 -7.23
N LEU A 130 19.71 -5.36 -8.46
CA LEU A 130 20.53 -5.23 -9.68
C LEU A 130 20.95 -3.78 -9.95
N SER A 131 20.17 -2.81 -9.47
CA SER A 131 20.47 -1.38 -9.56
C SER A 131 19.94 -0.63 -8.33
N THR A 132 20.68 0.39 -7.90
CA THR A 132 20.28 1.35 -6.86
C THR A 132 19.73 2.65 -7.44
N SER A 133 19.55 2.74 -8.76
CA SER A 133 18.94 3.90 -9.40
C SER A 133 17.50 4.06 -8.96
N THR A 134 17.13 5.29 -8.60
CA THR A 134 15.79 5.63 -8.16
C THR A 134 15.00 6.30 -9.29
N TYR A 135 13.71 6.00 -9.38
CA TYR A 135 12.82 6.52 -10.43
C TYR A 135 11.55 7.11 -9.81
N LYS A 136 11.03 8.19 -10.41
CA LYS A 136 9.76 8.82 -10.03
C LYS A 136 9.16 9.63 -11.19
N LEU A 137 7.83 9.67 -11.27
CA LEU A 137 7.08 10.57 -12.15
C LEU A 137 6.66 11.85 -11.44
N HIS A 138 6.34 11.76 -10.14
CA HIS A 138 6.12 12.91 -9.26
C HIS A 138 4.98 13.84 -9.75
N ILE A 139 3.86 13.25 -10.16
CA ILE A 139 2.72 13.94 -10.81
C ILE A 139 2.14 15.04 -9.91
N LEU A 140 2.01 14.80 -8.60
CA LEU A 140 1.41 15.79 -7.69
C LEU A 140 2.28 17.06 -7.58
N ALA A 141 3.60 16.91 -7.63
CA ALA A 141 4.50 18.07 -7.59
C ALA A 141 4.40 18.93 -8.85
N ALA A 142 4.15 18.31 -10.01
CA ALA A 142 3.94 19.03 -11.27
C ALA A 142 2.69 19.91 -11.24
N LEU A 143 1.71 19.62 -10.37
CA LEU A 143 0.51 20.45 -10.21
C LEU A 143 0.79 21.74 -9.42
N GLY A 144 1.84 21.77 -8.57
CA GLY A 144 2.32 22.99 -7.90
C GLY A 144 1.33 23.68 -6.96
N LEU A 145 0.23 23.03 -6.59
CA LEU A 145 -0.84 23.62 -5.77
C LEU A 145 -0.75 23.13 -4.31
N PRO A 146 -0.93 24.02 -3.32
CA PRO A 146 -0.97 23.62 -1.91
C PRO A 146 -2.23 22.80 -1.60
N ASN A 147 -2.14 21.90 -0.63
CA ASN A 147 -3.25 21.08 -0.11
C ASN A 147 -3.95 20.14 -1.13
N ILE A 148 -3.33 19.90 -2.29
CA ILE A 148 -3.87 18.96 -3.29
C ILE A 148 -3.96 17.52 -2.75
N PRO A 149 -2.95 16.97 -2.04
CA PRO A 149 -3.05 15.61 -1.51
C PRO A 149 -4.28 15.39 -0.62
N GLU A 150 -4.55 16.33 0.27
CA GLU A 150 -5.70 16.31 1.19
C GLU A 150 -7.03 16.37 0.44
N ALA A 151 -7.12 17.23 -0.58
CA ALA A 151 -8.32 17.36 -1.41
C ALA A 151 -8.57 16.08 -2.22
N ILE A 152 -7.51 15.47 -2.77
CA ILE A 152 -7.58 14.20 -3.50
C ILE A 152 -8.06 13.08 -2.57
N ASP A 153 -7.51 12.97 -1.37
CA ASP A 153 -7.95 11.97 -0.38
C ASP A 153 -9.42 12.12 -0.01
N ALA A 154 -9.88 13.35 0.22
CA ALA A 154 -11.29 13.63 0.51
C ALA A 154 -12.20 13.22 -0.66
N LEU A 155 -11.82 13.54 -1.90
CA LEU A 155 -12.58 13.16 -3.09
C LEU A 155 -12.61 11.64 -3.29
N ILE A 156 -11.47 10.96 -3.11
CA ILE A 156 -11.36 9.51 -3.18
C ILE A 156 -12.25 8.85 -2.13
N LEU A 157 -12.19 9.32 -0.89
CA LEU A 157 -13.01 8.80 0.21
C LEU A 157 -14.50 8.98 -0.07
N LEU A 158 -14.94 10.18 -0.48
CA LEU A 158 -16.33 10.43 -0.82
C LEU A 158 -16.81 9.56 -1.99
N GLY A 159 -15.97 9.40 -3.01
CA GLY A 159 -16.26 8.51 -4.15
C GLY A 159 -16.40 7.05 -3.74
N TRP A 160 -15.55 6.57 -2.83
CA TRP A 160 -15.66 5.22 -2.29
C TRP A 160 -16.89 5.04 -1.40
N LEU A 161 -17.21 5.98 -0.51
CA LEU A 161 -18.44 5.93 0.29
C LEU A 161 -19.68 5.92 -0.60
N TRP A 162 -19.69 6.69 -1.68
CA TRP A 162 -20.77 6.63 -2.67
C TRP A 162 -20.86 5.25 -3.33
N HIS A 163 -19.73 4.65 -3.72
CA HIS A 163 -19.69 3.29 -4.26
C HIS A 163 -20.29 2.28 -3.28
N GLU A 164 -19.87 2.33 -2.01
CA GLU A 164 -20.36 1.42 -0.97
C GLU A 164 -21.86 1.59 -0.73
N GLU A 165 -22.39 2.82 -0.76
CA GLU A 165 -23.83 3.09 -0.63
C GLU A 165 -24.63 2.50 -1.80
N VAL A 166 -24.18 2.74 -3.03
CA VAL A 166 -24.87 2.23 -4.21
C VAL A 166 -24.82 0.70 -4.28
N LYS A 167 -23.68 0.11 -3.88
CA LYS A 167 -23.43 -1.32 -4.07
C LYS A 167 -23.96 -2.18 -2.94
N HIS A 168 -23.72 -1.75 -1.70
CA HIS A 168 -23.97 -2.55 -0.49
C HIS A 168 -25.08 -1.97 0.38
N LYS A 169 -25.50 -0.71 0.16
CA LYS A 169 -26.45 0.05 0.98
C LYS A 169 -25.94 0.12 2.42
N ILE A 170 -25.23 1.19 2.80
CA ILE A 170 -24.51 1.40 4.07
C ILE A 170 -25.49 1.59 5.26
N LYS A 171 -26.57 0.81 5.31
CA LYS A 171 -27.38 0.65 6.52
C LYS A 171 -26.80 -0.39 7.48
N ASP A 172 -25.98 -1.30 6.98
CA ASP A 172 -25.44 -2.44 7.75
C ASP A 172 -23.91 -2.38 7.93
N PHE A 173 -23.28 -1.20 7.77
CA PHE A 173 -21.82 -1.05 7.99
C PHE A 173 -21.43 -1.01 9.49
N ILE A 174 -22.40 -1.22 10.39
CA ILE A 174 -22.23 -1.45 11.84
C ILE A 174 -22.91 -2.77 12.22
#